data_AF-A0A974VXE0-F1
#
_entry.id   AF-A0A974VXE0-F1
#
_cell.length_a   1.000
_cell.length_b   1.000
_cell.length_c   1.000
_cell.angle_alpha   90.00
_cell.angle_beta   90.00
_cell.angle_gamma   90.00
#
_symmetry.space_group_name_H-M   'P 1'
#
loop_
_entity.id
_entity.type
_entity.pdbx_description
1 polymer ?
#
loop_
_entity_poly.entity_id
_entity_poly.type
_entity_poly.pdbx_seq_one_letter_code
_entity_poly.pdbx_strand_id
1 'polypeptide(L)'
;MTIANTAIRQDPDGRFSLNDLHRASGGEKRHGASYWLSNQQTKELMAELETTGIPVVSVEGRNGGTYVCKELVYAYAMWISPKFHLQVIRAYDAMVTGVPAHVTRLQLLEIALQAERERMALEQRVETLSAQVEALTAPTMPNPPGKRLYTVRQAAEAYPAFSAASLRNLIFNAAPRKSSRGTLPGNGLSESGALVRIGRRVLLDADGFEAWLSQHRTPV
;
A
#
# COMPACT_ATOMS: atom_id res chain seq x y z
N MET A 1 28.59 4.49 0.20
CA MET A 1 27.50 5.31 -0.39
C MET A 1 26.90 4.51 -1.54
N THR A 2 25.57 4.43 -1.63
CA THR A 2 24.88 3.73 -2.73
C THR A 2 24.46 4.74 -3.78
N ILE A 3 24.90 4.57 -5.02
CA ILE A 3 24.37 5.31 -6.18
C ILE A 3 23.69 4.28 -7.07
N ALA A 4 22.40 4.51 -7.37
CA ALA A 4 21.59 3.67 -8.26
C ALA A 4 21.71 2.15 -8.01
N ASN A 5 21.55 1.72 -6.75
CA ASN A 5 21.57 0.31 -6.32
C ASN A 5 22.92 -0.43 -6.42
N THR A 6 24.03 0.29 -6.66
CA THR A 6 25.38 -0.29 -6.67
C THR A 6 26.23 0.28 -5.54
N ALA A 7 26.90 -0.60 -4.78
CA ALA A 7 27.82 -0.21 -3.73
C ALA A 7 29.15 0.27 -4.34
N ILE A 8 29.48 1.55 -4.18
CA ILE A 8 30.79 2.10 -4.55
C ILE A 8 31.72 1.91 -3.37
N ARG A 9 32.87 1.25 -3.60
CA ARG A 9 33.88 1.04 -2.55
C ARG A 9 34.45 2.37 -2.08
N GLN A 10 34.66 2.45 -0.78
CA GLN A 10 35.27 3.59 -0.13
C GLN A 10 36.50 3.11 0.64
N ASP A 11 37.62 3.80 0.46
CA ASP A 11 38.86 3.53 1.18
C ASP A 11 38.79 4.07 2.62
N PRO A 12 39.67 3.60 3.53
CA PRO A 12 39.72 4.09 4.93
C PRO A 12 39.88 5.62 5.04
N ASP A 13 40.49 6.24 4.04
CA ASP A 13 40.66 7.70 3.94
C ASP A 13 39.40 8.43 3.40
N GLY A 14 38.29 7.72 3.21
CA GLY A 14 37.03 8.28 2.75
C GLY A 14 36.91 8.52 1.24
N ARG A 15 37.87 8.06 0.43
CA ARG A 15 37.90 8.23 -1.04
C ARG A 15 37.10 7.13 -1.75
N PHE A 16 36.57 7.42 -2.94
CA PHE A 16 35.67 6.53 -3.67
C PHE A 16 36.30 5.96 -4.94
N SER A 17 36.00 4.70 -5.24
CA SER A 17 36.48 3.98 -6.43
C SER A 17 35.81 4.47 -7.71
N LEU A 18 36.57 5.10 -8.61
CA LEU A 18 36.09 5.56 -9.91
C LEU A 18 35.78 4.40 -10.86
N ASN A 19 36.54 3.30 -10.74
CA ASN A 19 36.35 2.09 -11.54
C ASN A 19 35.01 1.40 -11.23
N ASP A 20 34.58 1.42 -9.97
CA ASP A 20 33.27 0.85 -9.59
C ASP A 20 32.14 1.73 -10.11
N LEU A 21 32.29 3.06 -10.05
CA LEU A 21 31.32 3.99 -10.64
C LEU A 21 31.24 3.83 -12.17
N HIS A 22 32.37 3.67 -12.86
CA HIS A 22 32.39 3.44 -14.31
C HIS A 22 31.63 2.17 -14.69
N ARG A 23 31.86 1.08 -13.93
CA ARG A 23 31.17 -0.20 -14.12
C ARG A 23 29.67 -0.08 -13.85
N ALA A 24 29.29 0.61 -12.76
CA ALA A 24 27.89 0.88 -12.42
C ALA A 24 27.19 1.73 -13.49
N SER A 25 27.93 2.59 -14.20
CA SER A 25 27.43 3.47 -15.25
C SER A 25 27.37 2.80 -16.63
N GLY A 26 27.62 1.49 -16.74
CA GLY A 26 27.52 0.72 -17.98
C GLY A 26 28.86 0.39 -18.65
N GLY A 27 29.99 0.81 -18.08
CA GLY A 27 31.32 0.33 -18.49
C GLY A 27 31.75 0.67 -19.92
N GLU A 28 31.14 1.68 -20.56
CA GLU A 28 31.48 2.08 -21.93
C GLU A 28 32.96 2.50 -22.03
N LYS A 29 33.70 1.96 -23.00
CA LYS A 29 35.15 2.19 -23.13
C LYS A 29 35.53 3.67 -23.27
N ARG A 30 34.73 4.47 -23.98
CA ARG A 30 34.94 5.92 -24.16
C ARG A 30 34.86 6.71 -22.84
N HIS A 31 34.19 6.15 -21.84
CA HIS A 31 34.00 6.76 -20.53
C HIS A 31 35.03 6.26 -19.50
N GLY A 32 36.10 5.57 -19.91
CA GLY A 32 37.08 5.04 -18.98
C GLY A 32 37.74 6.12 -18.11
N ALA A 33 37.98 5.78 -16.84
CA ALA A 33 38.63 6.65 -15.85
C ALA A 33 39.93 7.28 -16.36
N SER A 34 40.80 6.51 -17.04
CA SER A 34 42.07 7.00 -17.60
C SER A 34 41.86 8.09 -18.66
N TYR A 35 40.84 7.96 -19.52
CA TYR A 35 40.52 9.00 -20.51
C TYR A 35 40.04 10.27 -19.84
N TRP A 36 39.16 10.14 -18.85
CA TRP A 36 38.65 11.30 -18.12
C TRP A 36 39.75 12.05 -17.37
N LEU A 37 40.67 11.35 -16.71
CA LEU A 37 41.82 11.95 -16.02
C LEU A 37 42.79 12.66 -16.99
N SER A 38 42.82 12.23 -18.25
CA SER A 38 43.67 12.86 -19.27
C SER A 38 43.08 14.18 -19.82
N ASN A 39 41.78 14.40 -19.63
CA ASN A 39 41.08 15.60 -20.11
C ASN A 39 41.57 16.88 -19.42
N GLN A 40 41.72 17.95 -20.20
CA GLN A 40 42.21 19.24 -19.72
C GLN A 40 41.34 19.81 -18.58
N GLN A 41 40.02 19.79 -18.76
CA GLN A 41 39.07 20.26 -17.74
C GLN A 41 39.20 19.50 -16.42
N THR A 42 39.45 18.18 -16.48
CA THR A 42 39.63 17.36 -15.27
C THR A 42 40.93 17.69 -14.55
N LYS A 43 42.02 17.92 -15.29
CA LYS A 43 43.31 18.33 -14.72
C LYS A 43 43.22 19.68 -14.04
N GLU A 44 42.54 20.64 -14.67
CA GLU A 44 42.29 21.97 -14.09
C GLU A 44 41.44 21.84 -12.81
N LEU A 45 40.37 21.06 -12.83
CA LEU A 45 39.54 20.80 -11.65
C LEU A 45 40.35 20.12 -10.52
N MET A 46 41.23 19.18 -10.86
CA MET A 46 42.11 18.54 -9.88
C MET A 46 43.09 19.53 -9.26
N ALA A 47 43.69 20.42 -10.05
CA ALA A 47 44.60 21.45 -9.54
C ALA A 47 43.90 22.41 -8.55
N GLU A 48 42.65 22.78 -8.82
CA GLU A 48 41.84 23.58 -7.87
C GLU A 48 41.59 22.82 -6.56
N LEU A 49 41.30 21.51 -6.65
CA LEU A 49 41.05 20.66 -5.48
C LEU A 49 42.31 20.29 -4.69
N GLU A 50 43.50 20.28 -5.31
CA GLU A 50 44.77 20.05 -4.61
C GLU A 50 45.03 21.10 -3.52
N THR A 51 44.49 22.32 -3.69
CA THR A 51 44.51 23.38 -2.66
C THR A 51 43.74 22.99 -1.38
N THR A 52 42.78 22.06 -1.48
CA THR A 52 41.97 21.56 -0.35
C THR A 52 42.49 20.31 0.36
N GLY A 53 43.64 19.76 -0.07
CA GLY A 53 44.41 18.79 0.74
C GLY A 53 44.02 17.31 0.64
N ILE A 54 43.19 16.90 -0.34
CA ILE A 54 42.89 15.46 -0.59
C ILE A 54 43.46 15.06 -1.96
N PRO A 55 44.58 14.31 -2.02
CA PRO A 55 45.19 13.94 -3.28
C PRO A 55 44.38 12.87 -4.02
N VAL A 56 44.30 13.00 -5.34
CA VAL A 56 43.90 11.90 -6.24
C VAL A 56 44.95 10.82 -6.13
N VAL A 57 44.58 9.65 -5.60
CA VAL A 57 45.49 8.51 -5.48
C VAL A 57 44.99 7.39 -6.38
N SER A 58 45.77 7.12 -7.42
CA SER A 58 45.66 5.86 -8.14
C SER A 58 46.50 4.83 -7.40
N VAL A 59 45.87 3.77 -6.89
CA VAL A 59 46.61 2.64 -6.32
C VAL A 59 46.96 1.70 -7.47
N GLU A 60 48.24 1.53 -7.76
CA GLU A 60 48.72 0.59 -8.79
C GLU A 60 48.83 -0.84 -8.22
N GLY A 61 48.41 -1.86 -8.99
CA GLY A 61 48.54 -3.27 -8.60
C GLY A 61 47.44 -4.20 -9.13
N ARG A 62 47.47 -5.49 -8.76
CA ARG A 62 46.54 -6.56 -9.22
C ARG A 62 45.07 -6.30 -8.84
N ASN A 63 44.84 -5.49 -7.80
CA ASN A 63 43.54 -4.97 -7.37
C ASN A 63 43.47 -3.43 -7.47
N GLY A 64 44.35 -2.84 -8.28
CA GLY A 64 44.53 -1.40 -8.38
C GLY A 64 43.28 -0.69 -8.92
N GLY A 65 43.04 0.51 -8.41
CA GLY A 65 41.91 1.35 -8.77
C GLY A 65 42.22 2.82 -8.59
N THR A 66 41.54 3.66 -9.36
CA THR A 66 41.60 5.12 -9.20
C THR A 66 40.63 5.51 -8.08
N TYR A 67 41.16 6.04 -6.99
CA TYR A 67 40.36 6.54 -5.86
C TYR A 67 40.41 8.06 -5.80
N VAL A 68 39.23 8.66 -5.74
CA VAL A 68 39.07 10.12 -5.81
C VAL A 68 38.17 10.63 -4.69
N CYS A 69 38.30 11.92 -4.38
CA CYS A 69 37.38 12.61 -3.48
C CYS A 69 35.96 12.69 -4.09
N LYS A 70 34.98 13.00 -3.24
CA LYS A 70 33.55 13.00 -3.59
C LYS A 70 33.21 13.97 -4.72
N GLU A 71 33.88 15.11 -4.76
CA GLU A 71 33.73 16.16 -5.76
C GLU A 71 34.07 15.65 -7.16
N LEU A 72 35.18 14.93 -7.28
CA LEU A 72 35.62 14.31 -8.53
C LEU A 72 34.71 13.15 -8.96
N VAL A 73 34.10 12.42 -8.01
CA VAL A 73 33.06 11.43 -8.32
C VAL A 73 31.87 12.09 -9.01
N TYR A 74 31.41 13.24 -8.50
CA TYR A 74 30.30 13.97 -9.11
C TYR A 74 30.67 14.52 -10.48
N ALA A 75 31.85 15.13 -10.62
CA ALA A 75 32.33 15.63 -11.90
C ALA A 75 32.43 14.53 -12.96
N TYR A 76 32.91 13.34 -12.59
CA TYR A 76 32.95 12.18 -13.48
C TYR A 76 31.55 11.68 -13.86
N ALA A 77 30.62 11.58 -12.89
CA ALA A 77 29.25 11.17 -13.16
C ALA A 77 28.52 12.14 -14.11
N MET A 78 28.75 13.45 -13.96
CA MET A 78 28.24 14.48 -14.86
C MET A 78 28.82 14.35 -16.27
N TRP A 79 30.11 14.03 -16.39
CA TRP A 79 30.76 13.84 -17.68
C TRP A 79 30.22 12.63 -18.45
N ILE A 80 29.93 11.52 -17.74
CA ILE A 80 29.35 10.32 -18.34
C ILE A 80 27.90 10.54 -18.77
N SER A 81 27.11 11.27 -17.98
CA SER A 81 25.67 11.39 -18.17
C SER A 81 25.23 12.86 -18.22
N PRO A 82 24.97 13.39 -19.43
CA PRO A 82 24.42 14.75 -19.60
C PRO A 82 23.07 14.93 -18.89
N LYS A 83 22.26 13.87 -18.84
CA LYS A 83 20.98 13.89 -18.10
C LYS A 83 21.21 14.10 -16.61
N PHE A 84 22.16 13.37 -16.02
CA PHE A 84 22.52 13.53 -14.62
C PHE A 84 23.12 14.92 -14.35
N HIS A 85 23.96 15.42 -15.26
CA HIS A 85 24.52 16.77 -15.17
C HIS A 85 23.42 17.84 -15.08
N LEU A 86 22.42 17.80 -15.96
CA LEU A 86 21.28 18.73 -15.89
C LEU A 86 20.47 18.59 -14.60
N GLN A 87 20.33 17.38 -14.06
CA GLN A 87 19.65 17.18 -12.78
C GLN A 87 20.40 17.84 -11.63
N VAL A 88 21.74 17.73 -11.59
CA VAL A 88 22.53 18.38 -10.54
C VAL A 88 22.48 19.90 -10.67
N ILE A 89 22.57 20.46 -11.88
CA ILE A 89 22.42 21.90 -12.11
C ILE A 89 21.06 22.38 -11.59
N ARG A 90 19.98 21.72 -11.99
CA ARG A 90 18.62 22.08 -11.54
C ARG A 90 18.42 21.88 -10.04
N ALA A 91 19.04 20.87 -9.44
CA ALA A 91 18.98 20.64 -8.00
C ALA A 91 19.73 21.74 -7.24
N TYR A 92 20.88 22.17 -7.75
CA TYR A 92 21.62 23.30 -7.20
C TYR A 92 20.82 24.60 -7.35
N ASP A 93 20.29 24.90 -8.53
CA ASP A 93 19.43 26.07 -8.76
C ASP A 93 18.20 26.03 -7.85
N ALA A 94 17.52 24.89 -7.72
CA ALA A 94 16.39 24.75 -6.82
C ALA A 94 16.77 24.93 -5.34
N MET A 95 17.98 24.52 -4.93
CA MET A 95 18.47 24.74 -3.57
C MET A 95 18.77 26.22 -3.32
N VAL A 96 19.42 26.90 -4.28
CA VAL A 96 19.79 28.31 -4.18
C VAL A 96 18.56 29.22 -4.31
N THR A 97 17.59 28.86 -5.14
CA THR A 97 16.39 29.65 -5.43
C THR A 97 15.21 29.28 -4.52
N GLY A 98 15.17 28.04 -4.02
CA GLY A 98 14.06 27.45 -3.26
C GLY A 98 14.17 27.54 -1.75
N VAL A 99 15.16 28.27 -1.22
CA VAL A 99 15.15 28.75 0.17
C VAL A 99 15.20 30.27 0.11
N PRO A 100 14.13 31.02 0.46
CA PRO A 100 14.30 32.44 0.68
C PRO A 100 15.36 32.60 1.77
N ALA A 101 16.38 33.41 1.51
CA ALA A 101 17.61 33.56 2.30
C ALA A 101 17.39 33.91 3.80
N HIS A 102 16.14 34.15 4.21
CA HIS A 102 15.70 34.06 5.59
C HIS A 102 14.20 33.76 5.60
N VAL A 103 13.79 32.53 5.95
CA VAL A 103 12.42 32.36 6.46
C VAL A 103 12.43 33.03 7.83
N THR A 104 11.81 34.19 7.92
CA THR A 104 11.75 34.93 9.19
C THR A 104 11.03 34.08 10.24
N ARG A 105 11.37 34.27 11.52
CA ARG A 105 10.66 33.61 12.63
C ARG A 105 9.14 33.79 12.55
N LEU A 106 8.68 34.93 12.03
CA LEU A 106 7.26 35.20 11.80
C LEU A 106 6.66 34.30 10.72
N GLN A 107 7.33 34.14 9.57
CA GLN A 107 6.87 33.23 8.51
C GLN A 107 6.84 31.76 8.96
N LEU A 108 7.80 31.33 9.78
CA LEU A 108 7.77 29.98 10.37
C LEU A 108 6.55 29.79 11.28
N LEU A 109 6.20 30.80 12.08
CA LEU A 109 5.03 30.77 12.94
C LEU A 109 3.72 30.78 12.13
N GLU A 110 3.67 31.53 11.03
CA GLU A 110 2.52 31.54 10.12
C GLU A 110 2.30 30.18 9.46
N ILE A 111 3.37 29.55 8.97
CA ILE A 111 3.32 28.20 8.38
C ILE A 111 2.87 27.17 9.42
N ALA A 112 3.45 27.21 10.63
CA ALA A 112 3.07 26.30 11.70
C ALA A 112 1.60 26.48 12.12
N LEU A 113 1.14 27.72 12.24
CA LEU A 113 -0.26 28.02 12.58
C LEU A 113 -1.22 27.55 11.48
N GLN A 114 -0.85 27.70 10.22
CA GLN A 114 -1.64 27.24 9.08
C GLN A 114 -1.76 25.71 9.09
N ALA A 115 -0.66 25.01 9.34
CA ALA A 115 -0.66 23.55 9.45
C ALA A 115 -1.54 23.05 10.62
N GLU A 116 -1.51 23.73 11.78
CA GLU A 116 -2.37 23.40 12.92
C GLU A 116 -3.86 23.62 12.60
N ARG A 117 -4.20 24.70 11.88
CA ARG A 117 -5.58 24.96 11.41
C ARG A 117 -6.07 23.87 10.45
N GLU A 118 -5.23 23.47 9.51
CA GLU A 118 -5.55 22.40 8.57
C GLU A 118 -5.70 21.05 9.28
N ARG A 119 -4.85 20.76 10.28
CA ARG A 119 -4.97 19.55 11.10
C ARG A 119 -6.30 19.53 11.86
N MET A 120 -6.66 20.63 12.51
CA MET A 120 -7.94 20.74 13.22
C MET A 120 -9.15 20.57 12.28
N ALA A 121 -9.11 21.16 11.09
CA ALA A 121 -10.18 21.02 10.10
C ALA A 121 -10.31 19.58 9.59
N LEU A 122 -9.18 18.88 9.40
CA LEU A 122 -9.16 17.48 9.03
C LEU A 122 -9.69 16.59 10.15
N GLU A 123 -9.27 16.82 11.40
CA GLU A 123 -9.77 16.10 12.59
C GLU A 123 -11.29 16.23 12.72
N GLN A 124 -11.84 17.44 12.58
CA GLN A 124 -13.29 17.67 12.57
C GLN A 124 -13.98 16.90 11.43
N ARG A 125 -13.39 16.90 10.23
CA ARG A 125 -13.96 16.19 9.10
C ARG A 125 -13.95 14.67 9.32
N VAL A 126 -12.89 14.13 9.90
CA VAL A 126 -12.82 12.72 10.30
C VAL A 126 -13.91 12.39 11.31
N GLU A 127 -14.12 13.24 12.32
CA GLU A 127 -15.19 13.06 13.32
C GLU A 127 -16.59 13.11 12.70
N THR A 128 -16.84 14.04 11.78
CA THR A 128 -18.14 14.09 11.10
C THR A 128 -18.38 12.87 10.21
N LEU A 129 -17.33 12.35 9.56
CA LEU A 129 -17.41 11.17 8.71
C LEU A 129 -17.53 9.90 9.55
N SER A 130 -16.84 9.79 10.69
CA SER A 130 -17.00 8.65 11.60
C SER A 130 -18.43 8.60 12.15
N ALA A 131 -19.01 9.73 12.54
CA ALA A 131 -20.41 9.81 12.97
C ALA A 131 -21.39 9.45 11.84
N GLN A 132 -21.11 9.84 10.59
CA GLN A 132 -21.92 9.44 9.44
C GLN A 132 -21.81 7.94 9.14
N VAL A 133 -20.61 7.37 9.23
CA VAL A 133 -20.40 5.93 9.10
C VAL A 133 -21.14 5.22 10.21
N GLU A 134 -21.04 5.66 11.46
CA GLU A 134 -21.75 5.08 12.60
C GLU A 134 -23.27 5.17 12.42
N ALA A 135 -23.81 6.27 11.90
CA ALA A 135 -25.24 6.39 11.57
C ALA A 135 -25.68 5.46 10.44
N LEU A 136 -24.80 5.15 9.48
CA LEU A 136 -25.06 4.21 8.38
C LEU A 136 -24.86 2.75 8.80
N THR A 137 -23.97 2.48 9.76
CA THR A 137 -23.70 1.14 10.32
C THR A 137 -24.52 0.86 11.57
N ALA A 138 -25.20 1.87 12.14
CA ALA A 138 -26.23 1.70 13.15
C ALA A 138 -27.16 0.60 12.62
N PRO A 139 -27.48 -0.41 13.44
CA PRO A 139 -28.21 -1.56 12.97
C PRO A 139 -29.46 -1.04 12.27
N THR A 140 -29.50 -1.21 10.95
CA THR A 140 -30.78 -1.26 10.26
C THR A 140 -31.55 -2.29 11.06
N MET A 141 -32.54 -1.84 11.82
CA MET A 141 -33.37 -2.67 12.69
C MET A 141 -33.52 -4.03 12.02
N PRO A 142 -33.11 -5.16 12.63
CA PRO A 142 -33.30 -6.46 12.03
C PRO A 142 -34.80 -6.73 12.01
N ASN A 143 -35.45 -6.30 10.92
CA ASN A 143 -36.88 -6.08 10.79
C ASN A 143 -37.47 -5.08 11.82
N PRO A 144 -38.48 -4.28 11.43
CA PRO A 144 -39.35 -3.62 12.41
C PRO A 144 -39.96 -4.68 13.36
N PRO A 145 -40.47 -4.31 14.55
CA PRO A 145 -41.23 -5.25 15.39
C PRO A 145 -42.45 -5.77 14.60
N GLY A 146 -42.26 -6.94 13.99
CA GLY A 146 -43.12 -7.56 12.99
C GLY A 146 -42.44 -8.85 12.51
N LYS A 147 -43.24 -9.84 12.11
CA LYS A 147 -42.77 -11.21 11.79
C LYS A 147 -41.48 -11.20 10.97
N ARG A 148 -40.45 -11.88 11.46
CA ARG A 148 -39.11 -11.96 10.84
C ARG A 148 -39.18 -12.88 9.61
N LEU A 149 -39.70 -12.35 8.50
CA LEU A 149 -39.86 -13.06 7.25
C LEU A 149 -38.64 -12.87 6.35
N TYR A 150 -38.00 -13.97 5.95
CA TYR A 150 -36.83 -13.98 5.08
C TYR A 150 -37.11 -14.65 3.74
N THR A 151 -36.52 -14.15 2.66
CA THR A 151 -36.29 -14.98 1.47
C THR A 151 -35.28 -16.08 1.79
N VAL A 152 -35.22 -17.14 0.98
CA VAL A 152 -34.23 -18.22 1.19
C VAL A 152 -32.78 -17.70 1.21
N ARG A 153 -32.47 -16.67 0.41
CA ARG A 153 -31.13 -16.06 0.39
C ARG A 153 -30.84 -15.34 1.71
N GLN A 154 -31.76 -14.49 2.15
CA GLN A 154 -31.63 -13.76 3.41
C GLN A 154 -31.58 -14.71 4.61
N ALA A 155 -32.34 -15.81 4.57
CA ALA A 155 -32.29 -16.84 5.60
C ALA A 155 -30.91 -17.54 5.66
N ALA A 156 -30.26 -17.77 4.51
CA ALA A 156 -28.91 -18.33 4.49
C ALA A 156 -27.84 -17.37 5.06
N GLU A 157 -28.04 -16.07 4.87
CA GLU A 157 -27.19 -15.02 5.46
C GLU A 157 -27.44 -14.90 6.98
N ALA A 158 -28.69 -15.00 7.42
CA ALA A 158 -29.09 -14.93 8.82
C ALA A 158 -28.75 -16.20 9.64
N TYR A 159 -28.77 -17.38 9.00
CA TYR A 159 -28.42 -18.66 9.60
C TYR A 159 -27.27 -19.32 8.82
N PRO A 160 -26.01 -18.91 9.03
CA PRO A 160 -24.86 -19.39 8.24
C PRO A 160 -24.63 -20.90 8.28
N ALA A 161 -25.17 -21.60 9.29
CA ALA A 161 -25.17 -23.05 9.38
C ALA A 161 -25.97 -23.73 8.25
N PHE A 162 -26.88 -23.00 7.59
CA PHE A 162 -27.72 -23.52 6.51
C PHE A 162 -27.46 -22.75 5.21
N SER A 163 -26.86 -23.42 4.23
CA SER A 163 -26.74 -22.84 2.89
C SER A 163 -28.12 -22.65 2.24
N ALA A 164 -28.22 -21.72 1.29
CA ALA A 164 -29.46 -21.51 0.53
C ALA A 164 -29.94 -22.81 -0.16
N ALA A 165 -29.03 -23.69 -0.58
CA ALA A 165 -29.39 -25.00 -1.14
C ALA A 165 -30.01 -25.92 -0.09
N SER A 166 -29.42 -25.98 1.11
CA SER A 166 -29.95 -26.75 2.24
C SER A 166 -31.36 -26.28 2.63
N LEU A 167 -31.56 -24.97 2.75
CA LEU A 167 -32.88 -24.39 3.05
C LEU A 167 -33.93 -24.72 1.99
N ARG A 168 -33.59 -24.67 0.70
CA ARG A 168 -34.53 -25.11 -0.37
C ARG A 168 -34.91 -26.58 -0.23
N ASN A 169 -33.94 -27.44 0.12
CA ASN A 169 -34.20 -28.85 0.35
C ASN A 169 -35.12 -29.07 1.57
N LEU A 170 -34.92 -28.31 2.65
CA LEU A 170 -35.80 -28.35 3.81
C LEU A 170 -37.24 -27.93 3.46
N ILE A 171 -37.39 -26.85 2.68
CA ILE A 171 -38.70 -26.38 2.19
C ILE A 171 -39.37 -27.41 1.28
N PHE A 172 -38.61 -28.03 0.37
CA PHE A 172 -39.13 -29.05 -0.55
C PHE A 172 -39.66 -30.28 0.19
N ASN A 173 -38.99 -30.69 1.27
CA ASN A 173 -39.37 -31.84 2.08
C ASN A 173 -40.36 -31.50 3.21
N ALA A 174 -40.91 -30.28 3.23
CA ALA A 174 -41.70 -29.79 4.34
C ALA A 174 -43.10 -30.39 4.45
N ALA A 175 -43.67 -30.88 3.34
CA ALA A 175 -44.97 -31.54 3.32
C ALA A 175 -44.83 -33.03 2.99
N PRO A 176 -45.79 -33.88 3.42
CA PRO A 176 -45.85 -35.26 2.99
C PRO A 176 -45.91 -35.37 1.46
N ARG A 177 -45.15 -36.31 0.88
CA ARG A 177 -45.03 -36.46 -0.58
C ARG A 177 -45.09 -37.91 -1.01
N LYS A 178 -45.64 -38.17 -2.20
CA LYS A 178 -45.73 -39.53 -2.76
C LYS A 178 -44.38 -39.97 -3.32
N SER A 179 -44.04 -41.22 -3.06
CA SER A 179 -42.88 -41.93 -3.60
C SER A 179 -43.35 -43.28 -4.16
N SER A 180 -42.52 -43.93 -4.98
CA SER A 180 -42.76 -45.28 -5.49
C SER A 180 -42.93 -46.33 -4.38
N ARG A 181 -42.44 -46.03 -3.16
CA ARG A 181 -42.56 -46.89 -1.97
C ARG A 181 -43.66 -46.46 -0.99
N GLY A 182 -44.55 -45.53 -1.38
CA GLY A 182 -45.60 -44.99 -0.52
C GLY A 182 -45.41 -43.51 -0.16
N THR A 183 -46.11 -43.03 0.86
CA THR A 183 -46.07 -41.62 1.27
C THR A 183 -44.91 -41.37 2.24
N LEU A 184 -43.99 -40.48 1.86
CA LEU A 184 -42.93 -39.99 2.74
C LEU A 184 -43.51 -38.89 3.65
N PRO A 185 -43.29 -38.94 4.97
CA PRO A 185 -43.71 -37.87 5.87
C PRO A 185 -42.93 -36.58 5.58
N GLY A 186 -43.55 -35.45 5.92
CA GLY A 186 -42.88 -34.15 5.93
C GLY A 186 -41.84 -34.07 7.06
N ASN A 187 -40.96 -33.08 7.00
CA ASN A 187 -39.95 -32.86 8.05
C ASN A 187 -40.45 -31.99 9.23
N GLY A 188 -41.74 -31.66 9.31
CA GLY A 188 -42.29 -30.85 10.41
C GLY A 188 -42.14 -29.33 10.24
N LEU A 189 -41.48 -28.87 9.18
CA LEU A 189 -41.19 -27.44 8.95
C LEU A 189 -42.44 -26.64 8.55
N SER A 190 -43.42 -27.27 7.90
CA SER A 190 -44.68 -26.59 7.56
C SER A 190 -45.52 -26.38 8.82
N GLU A 191 -45.54 -27.38 9.68
CA GLU A 191 -46.33 -27.48 10.90
C GLU A 191 -45.82 -26.54 11.99
N SER A 192 -44.52 -26.20 12.00
CA SER A 192 -43.95 -25.23 12.93
C SER A 192 -44.29 -23.77 12.59
N GLY A 193 -44.99 -23.52 11.48
CA GLY A 193 -45.28 -22.16 10.99
C GLY A 193 -44.09 -21.48 10.32
N ALA A 194 -42.99 -22.20 10.04
CA ALA A 194 -41.81 -21.63 9.41
C ALA A 194 -42.02 -21.21 7.94
N LEU A 195 -43.08 -21.68 7.28
CA LEU A 195 -43.32 -21.42 5.86
C LEU A 195 -44.51 -20.49 5.66
N VAL A 196 -44.24 -19.32 5.07
CA VAL A 196 -45.27 -18.33 4.70
C VAL A 196 -45.33 -18.20 3.18
N ARG A 197 -46.50 -18.48 2.61
CA ARG A 197 -46.75 -18.31 1.17
C ARG A 197 -47.47 -17.00 0.90
N ILE A 198 -46.88 -16.16 0.04
CA ILE A 198 -47.50 -14.94 -0.50
C ILE A 198 -47.49 -15.06 -2.02
N GLY A 199 -48.61 -15.48 -2.60
CA GLY A 199 -48.70 -15.79 -4.03
C GLY A 199 -47.70 -16.87 -4.45
N ARG A 200 -46.79 -16.54 -5.39
CA ARG A 200 -45.73 -17.44 -5.87
C ARG A 200 -44.47 -17.43 -5.00
N ARG A 201 -44.36 -16.53 -4.03
CA ARG A 201 -43.19 -16.42 -3.15
C ARG A 201 -43.37 -17.27 -1.90
N VAL A 202 -42.30 -17.96 -1.53
CA VAL A 202 -42.18 -18.68 -0.25
C VAL A 202 -41.18 -17.89 0.60
N LEU A 203 -41.63 -17.49 1.78
CA LEU A 203 -40.83 -16.82 2.80
C LEU A 203 -40.67 -17.76 4.00
N LEU A 204 -39.55 -17.61 4.69
CA LEU A 204 -39.24 -18.34 5.91
C LEU A 204 -39.49 -17.42 7.11
N ASP A 205 -40.41 -17.82 8.00
CA ASP A 205 -40.64 -17.15 9.27
C ASP A 205 -39.58 -17.63 10.29
N ALA A 206 -38.79 -16.70 10.79
CA ALA A 206 -37.69 -16.98 11.72
C ALA A 206 -38.18 -17.68 12.98
N ASP A 207 -39.30 -17.26 13.54
CA ASP A 207 -39.78 -17.74 14.83
C ASP A 207 -40.25 -19.19 14.70
N GLY A 208 -40.98 -19.49 13.62
CA GLY A 208 -41.38 -20.85 13.27
C GLY A 208 -40.20 -21.75 12.92
N PHE A 209 -39.14 -21.21 12.30
CA PHE A 209 -37.94 -21.97 11.97
C PHE A 209 -37.10 -22.29 13.20
N GLU A 210 -36.92 -21.34 14.11
CA GLU A 210 -36.21 -21.53 15.38
C GLU A 210 -36.94 -22.49 16.33
N ALA A 211 -38.28 -22.46 16.34
CA ALA A 211 -39.10 -23.44 17.03
C ALA A 211 -38.90 -24.86 16.46
N TRP A 212 -38.85 -24.99 15.13
CA TRP A 212 -38.57 -26.26 14.46
C TRP A 212 -37.16 -26.79 14.80
N LEU A 213 -36.14 -25.93 14.78
CA LEU A 213 -34.77 -26.29 15.18
C LEU A 213 -34.72 -26.79 16.61
N SER A 214 -35.43 -26.14 17.52
CA SER A 214 -35.50 -26.53 18.94
C SER A 214 -36.12 -27.93 19.12
N GLN A 215 -37.11 -28.30 18.31
CA GLN A 215 -37.72 -29.64 18.34
C GLN A 215 -36.81 -30.74 17.78
N HIS A 216 -35.93 -30.40 16.84
CA HIS A 216 -35.02 -31.34 16.17
C HIS A 216 -33.61 -31.35 16.77
N ARG A 217 -33.37 -30.58 17.84
CA ARG A 217 -32.16 -30.70 18.65
C ARG A 217 -32.25 -31.97 19.49
N THR A 218 -31.41 -32.94 19.17
CA THR A 218 -31.11 -34.03 20.10
C THR A 218 -30.27 -33.43 21.24
N PRO A 219 -30.66 -33.55 22.52
CA PRO A 219 -29.78 -33.20 23.63
C PRO A 219 -28.54 -34.11 23.55
N VAL A 220 -27.35 -33.50 23.57
CA VAL A 220 -26.05 -34.18 23.61
C VAL A 220 -25.63 -34.34 25.05
#